data_AF-A0A1A9MY48-F1
#
_entry.id   AF-A0A1A9MY48-F1
#
_cell.length_a   1.000
_cell.length_b   1.000
_cell.length_c   1.000
_cell.angle_alpha   90.00
_cell.angle_beta   90.00
_cell.angle_gamma   90.00
#
_symmetry.space_group_name_H-M   'P 1'
#
loop_
_entity.id
_entity.type
_entity.pdbx_description
1 polymer ?
#
loop_
_entity_poly.entity_id
_entity_poly.type
_entity_poly.pdbx_seq_one_letter_code
_entity_poly.pdbx_strand_id
1 'polypeptide(L)'
;MNRERFLVKSYGDNPAGVTAGLVKLLELLPNHKDAVIVVPEMGKVSGTMLVPILGEDLSKRLIKNREILFDDGSRISLCAQATLKNYRRADAYLVLWGSKYAIQDVEALDRWKSLVLVTWMPEDSAEWEAENKVSVIYDDGRNQ
;
A
#
# COMPACT_ATOMS: atom_id res chain seq x y z
N MET A 1 -7.97 19.95 -0.27
CA MET A 1 -6.72 19.24 -0.62
C MET A 1 -7.11 18.07 -1.51
N ASN A 2 -6.56 17.93 -2.71
CA ASN A 2 -6.95 16.84 -3.61
C ASN A 2 -6.23 15.56 -3.18
N ARG A 3 -7.02 14.53 -2.85
CA ARG A 3 -6.54 13.18 -2.54
C ARG A 3 -6.37 12.40 -3.84
N GLU A 4 -5.23 11.75 -4.01
CA GLU A 4 -4.91 10.90 -5.17
C GLU A 4 -5.11 9.44 -4.84
N ARG A 5 -5.79 8.70 -5.72
CA ARG A 5 -6.13 7.31 -5.51
C ARG A 5 -5.64 6.48 -6.68
N PHE A 6 -4.84 5.48 -6.38
CA PHE A 6 -4.25 4.56 -7.34
C PHE A 6 -4.73 3.15 -7.04
N LEU A 7 -5.12 2.43 -8.07
CA LEU A 7 -5.63 1.07 -7.97
C LEU A 7 -4.78 0.11 -8.80
N VAL A 8 -4.36 -0.95 -8.15
CA VAL A 8 -3.74 -2.13 -8.73
C VAL A 8 -4.77 -3.25 -8.62
N LYS A 9 -5.43 -3.56 -9.74
CA LYS A 9 -6.36 -4.70 -9.87
C LYS A 9 -5.55 -5.98 -10.03
N SER A 10 -5.03 -6.44 -8.90
CA SER A 10 -4.24 -7.65 -8.81
C SER A 10 -4.97 -8.61 -7.88
N TYR A 11 -4.97 -9.90 -8.22
CA TYR A 11 -5.73 -10.89 -7.47
C TYR A 11 -4.82 -11.99 -6.93
N GLY A 12 -5.08 -12.42 -5.70
CA GLY A 12 -4.27 -13.44 -5.04
C GLY A 12 -2.80 -13.04 -4.89
N ASP A 13 -1.92 -14.05 -4.96
CA ASP A 13 -0.48 -13.88 -4.83
C ASP A 13 0.20 -13.56 -6.17
N ASN A 14 -0.23 -12.48 -6.84
CA ASN A 14 0.42 -12.02 -8.07
C ASN A 14 1.58 -11.04 -7.77
N PRO A 15 2.85 -11.42 -8.05
CA PRO A 15 4.00 -10.56 -7.78
C PRO A 15 4.01 -9.26 -8.58
N ALA A 16 3.45 -9.25 -9.80
CA ALA A 16 3.46 -8.08 -10.67
C ALA A 16 2.61 -6.94 -10.09
N GLY A 17 1.45 -7.24 -9.52
CA GLY A 17 0.61 -6.23 -8.87
C GLY A 17 1.23 -5.68 -7.59
N VAL A 18 1.79 -6.54 -6.73
CA VAL A 18 2.51 -6.08 -5.53
C VAL A 18 3.71 -5.19 -5.92
N THR A 19 4.42 -5.56 -6.99
CA THR A 19 5.51 -4.75 -7.56
C THR A 19 5.00 -3.40 -8.05
N ALA A 20 3.91 -3.36 -8.82
CA ALA A 20 3.32 -2.12 -9.32
C ALA A 20 2.90 -1.18 -8.17
N GLY A 21 2.31 -1.73 -7.10
CA GLY A 21 1.94 -0.96 -5.91
C GLY A 21 3.16 -0.38 -5.17
N LEU A 22 4.21 -1.18 -5.00
CA LEU A 22 5.46 -0.73 -4.37
C LEU A 22 6.20 0.32 -5.21
N VAL A 23 6.32 0.11 -6.52
CA VAL A 23 6.91 1.08 -7.45
C VAL A 23 6.14 2.39 -7.35
N LYS A 24 4.79 2.34 -7.34
CA LYS A 24 4.01 3.56 -7.21
C LYS A 24 4.24 4.27 -5.88
N LEU A 25 4.35 3.54 -4.77
CA LEU A 25 4.67 4.14 -3.48
C LEU A 25 6.03 4.84 -3.51
N LEU A 26 7.04 4.21 -4.12
CA LEU A 26 8.38 4.79 -4.26
C LEU A 26 8.39 6.06 -5.14
N GLU A 27 7.61 6.08 -6.23
CA GLU A 27 7.41 7.27 -7.06
C GLU A 27 6.78 8.45 -6.29
N LEU A 28 5.97 8.15 -5.27
CA LEU A 28 5.29 9.17 -4.46
C LEU A 28 6.20 9.76 -3.38
N LEU A 29 7.22 9.02 -2.90
CA LEU A 29 8.11 9.45 -1.81
C LEU A 29 8.75 10.84 -1.97
N PRO A 30 9.23 11.25 -3.17
CA PRO A 30 9.81 12.59 -3.35
C PRO A 30 8.86 13.73 -2.94
N ASN A 31 7.54 13.51 -3.04
CA ASN A 31 6.50 14.47 -2.68
C ASN A 31 5.78 14.12 -1.35
N HIS A 32 6.03 12.93 -0.81
CA HIS A 32 5.36 12.35 0.37
C HIS A 32 6.42 11.76 1.30
N LYS A 33 6.95 12.58 2.22
CA LYS A 33 8.09 12.17 3.06
C LYS A 33 7.77 11.05 4.05
N ASP A 34 6.49 10.82 4.33
CA ASP A 34 6.03 9.77 5.25
C ASP A 34 5.04 8.83 4.54
N ALA A 35 5.48 7.62 4.26
CA ALA A 35 4.69 6.59 3.60
C ALA A 35 4.48 5.37 4.52
N VAL A 36 3.33 4.70 4.38
CA VAL A 36 2.98 3.53 5.20
C VAL A 36 2.51 2.40 4.31
N ILE A 37 3.15 1.24 4.43
CA ILE A 37 2.66 -0.02 3.88
C ILE A 37 1.74 -0.64 4.93
N VAL A 38 0.48 -0.86 4.55
CA VAL A 38 -0.55 -1.50 5.36
C VAL A 38 -0.73 -2.92 4.86
N VAL A 39 -0.56 -3.88 5.76
CA VAL A 39 -0.81 -5.31 5.50
C VAL A 39 -1.97 -5.81 6.37
N PRO A 40 -2.64 -6.91 6.02
CA PRO A 40 -3.70 -7.45 6.86
C PRO A 40 -3.20 -7.84 8.27
N GLU A 41 -2.05 -8.52 8.34
CA GLU A 41 -1.50 -9.05 9.58
C GLU A 41 0.03 -9.09 9.58
N MET A 42 0.66 -8.57 10.63
CA MET A 42 2.13 -8.52 10.74
C MET A 42 2.80 -9.89 10.80
N GLY A 43 2.14 -10.88 11.42
CA GLY A 43 2.69 -12.24 11.59
C GLY A 43 2.83 -13.01 10.27
N LYS A 44 2.11 -12.60 9.23
CA LYS A 44 2.09 -13.28 7.93
C LYS A 44 3.02 -12.68 6.89
N VAL A 45 3.54 -11.47 7.12
CA VAL A 45 4.35 -10.72 6.13
C VAL A 45 5.52 -11.53 5.59
N SER A 46 6.22 -12.28 6.44
CA SER A 46 7.38 -13.08 6.04
C SER A 46 7.05 -14.17 5.01
N GLY A 47 5.78 -14.60 4.93
CA GLY A 47 5.32 -15.62 3.97
C GLY A 47 4.64 -15.04 2.72
N THR A 48 4.71 -13.72 2.52
CA THR A 48 4.04 -13.04 1.40
C THR A 48 5.01 -12.66 0.29
N MET A 49 4.45 -12.27 -0.87
CA MET A 49 5.21 -11.76 -2.01
C MET A 49 6.01 -10.48 -1.72
N LEU A 50 5.73 -9.77 -0.61
CA LEU A 50 6.49 -8.58 -0.22
C LEU A 50 7.98 -8.89 0.04
N VAL A 51 8.29 -10.09 0.58
CA VAL A 51 9.67 -10.48 0.88
C VAL A 51 10.53 -10.67 -0.38
N PRO A 52 10.13 -11.52 -1.35
CA PRO A 52 10.92 -11.68 -2.56
C PRO A 52 11.00 -10.39 -3.41
N ILE A 53 10.00 -9.51 -3.37
CA ILE A 53 10.01 -8.26 -4.16
C ILE A 53 10.95 -7.21 -3.58
N LEU A 54 10.96 -7.02 -2.27
CA LEU A 54 11.89 -6.07 -1.62
C LEU A 54 13.32 -6.62 -1.51
N GLY A 55 13.47 -7.94 -1.56
CA GLY A 55 14.72 -8.63 -1.27
C GLY A 55 14.93 -8.86 0.23
N GLU A 56 15.59 -9.96 0.58
CA GLU A 56 15.65 -10.46 1.95
C GLU A 56 16.13 -9.42 2.98
N ASP A 57 17.17 -8.65 2.67
CA ASP A 57 17.77 -7.72 3.63
C ASP A 57 16.84 -6.56 3.98
N LEU A 58 16.20 -5.96 2.96
CA LEU A 58 15.25 -4.87 3.16
C LEU A 58 14.00 -5.36 3.87
N SER A 59 13.48 -6.53 3.49
CA SER A 59 12.33 -7.14 4.15
C SER A 59 12.62 -7.46 5.61
N LYS A 60 13.79 -8.04 5.93
CA LYS A 60 14.19 -8.31 7.32
C LYS A 60 14.25 -7.01 8.14
N ARG A 61 14.83 -5.94 7.59
CA ARG A 61 14.87 -4.62 8.25
C ARG A 61 13.48 -4.05 8.45
N LEU A 62 12.65 -4.02 7.41
CA LEU A 62 11.29 -3.48 7.47
C LEU A 62 10.40 -4.27 8.45
N ILE A 63 10.48 -5.60 8.44
CA ILE A 63 9.73 -6.45 9.37
C ILE A 63 10.25 -6.23 10.79
N LYS A 64 11.57 -6.20 11.02
CA LYS A 64 12.13 -6.07 12.37
C LYS A 64 11.89 -4.68 12.97
N ASN A 65 12.20 -3.63 12.23
CA ASN A 65 12.21 -2.25 12.72
C ASN A 65 10.87 -1.54 12.48
N ARG A 66 9.98 -2.11 11.65
CA ARG A 66 8.71 -1.51 11.20
C ARG A 66 8.87 -0.23 10.39
N GLU A 67 10.09 0.14 10.04
CA GLU A 67 10.39 1.31 9.22
C GLU A 67 11.71 1.16 8.46
N ILE A 68 11.81 1.89 7.36
CA ILE A 68 13.03 2.18 6.60
C ILE A 68 13.12 3.72 6.50
N LEU A 69 14.24 4.27 6.94
CA LEU A 69 14.58 5.69 6.78
C LEU A 69 15.58 5.83 5.63
N PHE A 70 15.31 6.76 4.72
CA PHE A 70 16.17 7.09 3.59
C PHE A 70 17.04 8.31 3.90
N ASP A 71 18.14 8.47 3.15
CA ASP A 71 19.13 9.54 3.38
C ASP A 71 18.56 10.95 3.17
N ASP A 72 17.50 11.08 2.36
CA ASP A 72 16.79 12.34 2.12
C ASP A 72 15.77 12.69 3.24
N GLY A 73 15.70 11.86 4.27
CA GLY A 73 14.78 11.98 5.41
C GLY A 73 13.37 11.50 5.12
N SER A 74 13.09 10.95 3.94
CA SER A 74 11.84 10.22 3.69
C SER A 74 11.84 8.88 4.43
N ARG A 75 10.65 8.35 4.72
CA ARG A 75 10.51 7.06 5.40
C ARG A 75 9.35 6.23 4.86
N ILE A 76 9.54 4.92 4.90
CA ILE A 76 8.46 3.94 4.72
C ILE A 76 8.29 3.17 6.02
N SER A 77 7.10 3.23 6.60
CA SER A 77 6.70 2.39 7.73
C SER A 77 5.91 1.16 7.26
N LEU A 78 5.89 0.10 8.07
CA LEU A 78 5.07 -1.09 7.86
C LEU A 78 4.16 -1.30 9.07
N CYS A 79 2.86 -1.42 8.84
CA CYS A 79 1.89 -1.68 9.89
C CYS A 79 0.83 -2.70 9.47
N ALA A 80 0.24 -3.40 10.44
CA ALA A 80 -0.99 -4.14 10.20
C ALA A 80 -2.19 -3.19 10.21
N GLN A 81 -3.28 -3.56 9.54
CA GLN A 81 -4.55 -2.84 9.56
C GLN A 81 -5.01 -2.52 11.00
N ALA A 82 -4.90 -3.47 11.92
CA ALA A 82 -5.25 -3.29 13.34
C ALA A 82 -4.46 -2.16 14.05
N THR A 83 -3.29 -1.81 13.54
CA THR A 83 -2.40 -0.78 14.08
C THR A 83 -2.36 0.50 13.23
N LEU A 84 -3.14 0.59 12.15
CA LEU A 84 -3.19 1.72 11.24
C LEU A 84 -3.45 3.06 11.96
N LYS A 85 -4.25 3.03 13.04
CA LYS A 85 -4.53 4.20 13.89
C LYS A 85 -3.29 4.87 14.50
N ASN A 86 -2.14 4.22 14.52
CA ASN A 86 -0.88 4.80 14.99
C ASN A 86 -0.17 5.62 13.90
N TYR A 87 -0.61 5.50 12.66
CA TYR A 87 0.04 6.06 11.48
C TYR A 87 -0.77 7.17 10.79
N ARG A 88 -1.84 7.68 11.42
CA ARG A 88 -2.84 8.64 10.84
C ARG A 88 -2.29 9.91 10.20
N ARG A 89 -1.01 10.22 10.43
CA ARG A 89 -0.34 11.43 9.95
C ARG A 89 0.54 11.21 8.72
N ALA A 90 0.65 9.98 8.23
CA ALA A 90 1.42 9.71 7.03
C ALA A 90 0.78 10.38 5.80
N ASP A 91 1.63 10.76 4.87
CA ASP A 91 1.28 11.45 3.63
C ASP A 91 0.75 10.47 2.58
N ALA A 92 1.32 9.26 2.52
CA ALA A 92 0.95 8.23 1.54
C ALA A 92 0.74 6.86 2.18
N TYR A 93 -0.18 6.07 1.61
CA TYR A 93 -0.47 4.71 2.07
C TYR A 93 -0.45 3.74 0.89
N LEU A 94 0.17 2.58 1.08
CA LEU A 94 0.06 1.42 0.21
C LEU A 94 -0.66 0.31 0.98
N VAL A 95 -1.88 -0.02 0.58
CA VAL A 95 -2.64 -1.13 1.16
C VAL A 95 -2.38 -2.37 0.30
N LEU A 96 -1.63 -3.32 0.86
CA LEU A 96 -1.37 -4.61 0.22
C LEU A 96 -2.43 -5.63 0.61
N TRP A 97 -2.96 -6.36 -0.38
CA TRP A 97 -4.05 -7.32 -0.19
C TRP A 97 -5.24 -6.68 0.54
N GLY A 98 -5.59 -5.47 0.09
CA GLY A 98 -6.59 -4.64 0.73
C GLY A 98 -7.99 -5.18 0.50
N SER A 99 -8.67 -5.49 1.61
CA SER A 99 -10.11 -5.72 1.60
C SER A 99 -10.87 -4.40 1.55
N LYS A 100 -12.17 -4.46 1.23
CA LYS A 100 -13.11 -3.31 1.40
C LYS A 100 -12.93 -2.59 2.74
N TYR A 101 -12.76 -3.33 3.84
CA TYR A 101 -12.60 -2.73 5.18
C TYR A 101 -11.28 -1.98 5.35
N ALA A 102 -10.18 -2.53 4.83
CA ALA A 102 -8.87 -1.88 4.90
C ALA A 102 -8.88 -0.55 4.14
N ILE A 103 -9.58 -0.50 3.00
CA ILE A 103 -9.75 0.72 2.20
C ILE A 103 -10.54 1.76 2.98
N GLN A 104 -11.67 1.38 3.57
CA GLN A 104 -12.50 2.26 4.39
C GLN A 104 -11.72 2.81 5.59
N ASP A 105 -10.92 1.97 6.26
CA ASP A 105 -10.11 2.38 7.40
C ASP A 105 -9.06 3.44 7.01
N VAL A 106 -8.46 3.35 5.83
CA VAL A 106 -7.49 4.35 5.33
C VAL A 106 -8.21 5.61 4.84
N GLU A 107 -9.32 5.48 4.12
CA GLU A 107 -10.14 6.61 3.66
C GLU A 107 -10.63 7.48 4.82
N ALA A 108 -10.97 6.85 5.95
CA ALA A 108 -11.40 7.50 7.19
C ALA A 108 -10.29 8.29 7.91
N LEU A 109 -9.03 8.22 7.46
CA LEU A 109 -7.95 9.03 7.98
C LEU A 109 -8.00 10.45 7.39
N ASP A 110 -7.67 11.46 8.18
CA ASP A 110 -7.91 12.86 7.78
C ASP A 110 -6.80 13.48 6.91
N ARG A 111 -5.56 13.02 7.04
CA ARG A 111 -4.36 13.78 6.62
C ARG A 111 -3.60 13.25 5.41
N TRP A 112 -4.04 12.13 4.84
CA TRP A 112 -3.33 11.53 3.73
C TRP A 112 -3.56 12.29 2.42
N LYS A 113 -2.60 12.17 1.51
CA LYS A 113 -2.56 12.79 0.18
C LYS A 113 -2.67 11.77 -0.94
N SER A 114 -1.98 10.63 -0.82
CA SER A 114 -2.05 9.55 -1.81
C SER A 114 -2.38 8.18 -1.18
N LEU A 115 -3.22 7.40 -1.84
CA LEU A 115 -3.57 6.03 -1.48
C LEU A 115 -3.34 5.13 -2.69
N VAL A 116 -2.50 4.12 -2.53
CA VAL A 116 -2.30 3.02 -3.48
C VAL A 116 -2.94 1.77 -2.89
N LEU A 117 -3.87 1.17 -3.63
CA LEU A 117 -4.55 -0.06 -3.24
C LEU A 117 -4.15 -1.19 -4.17
N VAL A 118 -3.70 -2.31 -3.59
CA VAL A 118 -3.56 -3.60 -4.26
C VAL A 118 -4.67 -4.49 -3.73
N THR A 119 -5.64 -4.84 -4.59
CA THR A 119 -6.81 -5.64 -4.20
C THR A 119 -6.41 -7.08 -3.84
N TRP A 120 -7.30 -7.80 -3.13
CA TRP A 120 -7.20 -9.26 -3.00
C TRP A 120 -8.20 -9.96 -3.91
N MET A 121 -9.44 -9.45 -3.95
CA MET A 121 -10.55 -9.90 -4.77
C MET A 121 -11.09 -8.77 -5.66
N PRO A 122 -11.72 -9.09 -6.81
CA PRO A 122 -12.33 -8.09 -7.70
C PRO A 122 -13.34 -7.15 -7.03
N GLU A 123 -14.11 -7.65 -6.08
CA GLU A 123 -15.15 -6.91 -5.37
C GLU A 123 -14.62 -5.93 -4.31
N ASP A 124 -13.35 -6.06 -3.88
CA ASP A 124 -12.79 -5.26 -2.79
C ASP A 124 -12.77 -3.76 -3.11
N SER A 125 -12.53 -3.40 -4.38
CA SER A 125 -12.45 -1.99 -4.83
C SER A 125 -13.73 -1.47 -5.47
N ALA A 126 -14.75 -2.30 -5.71
CA ALA A 126 -15.89 -1.94 -6.55
C ALA A 126 -16.66 -0.69 -6.04
N GLU A 127 -16.95 -0.64 -4.74
CA GLU A 127 -17.61 0.52 -4.12
C GLU A 127 -16.69 1.75 -4.09
N TRP A 128 -15.41 1.53 -3.79
CA TRP A 128 -14.41 2.59 -3.73
C TRP A 128 -14.22 3.28 -5.09
N GLU A 129 -14.19 2.50 -6.17
CA GLU A 129 -14.14 2.99 -7.55
C GLU A 129 -15.40 3.75 -7.96
N ALA A 130 -16.57 3.35 -7.47
CA ALA A 130 -17.84 4.02 -7.77
C ALA A 130 -17.95 5.39 -7.08
N GLU A 131 -17.41 5.51 -5.86
CA GLU A 131 -17.52 6.71 -5.04
C GLU A 131 -16.38 7.71 -5.26
N ASN A 132 -15.26 7.27 -5.83
CA ASN A 132 -14.05 8.07 -5.91
C ASN A 132 -13.44 8.08 -7.31
N LYS A 133 -12.78 9.19 -7.65
CA LYS A 133 -11.92 9.23 -8.84
C LYS A 133 -10.64 8.43 -8.56
N VAL A 134 -10.57 7.23 -9.14
CA VAL A 134 -9.45 6.30 -8.99
C VAL A 134 -8.69 6.18 -10.31
N SER A 135 -7.36 6.15 -10.23
CA SER A 135 -6.47 5.87 -11.37
C SER A 135 -6.01 4.42 -11.32
N VAL A 136 -6.48 3.60 -12.25
CA VAL A 136 -5.98 2.21 -12.38
C VAL A 136 -4.59 2.26 -12.99
N ILE A 137 -3.60 1.76 -12.26
CA ILE A 137 -2.18 1.76 -12.67
C ILE A 137 -1.69 0.36 -13.07
N TYR A 138 -2.46 -0.68 -12.76
CA TYR A 138 -2.17 -2.06 -13.12
C TYR A 138 -3.45 -2.91 -13.04
N ASP A 139 -3.61 -3.88 -13.94
CA ASP A 139 -4.78 -4.76 -14.02
C ASP A 139 -4.42 -6.14 -14.61
N ASP A 140 -4.58 -7.20 -13.82
CA ASP A 140 -4.31 -8.59 -14.20
C ASP A 140 -5.10 -9.04 -15.44
N GLY A 141 -6.30 -8.49 -15.64
CA GLY A 141 -7.16 -8.81 -16.78
C GLY A 141 -6.81 -8.04 -18.05
N ARG A 142 -5.86 -7.10 -17.98
CA ARG A 142 -5.39 -6.29 -19.11
C ARG A 142 -3.86 -6.33 -19.16
N ASN A 143 -3.31 -7.47 -19.56
CA ASN A 143 -1.98 -7.47 -20.14
C ASN A 143 -2.00 -6.55 -21.38
N GLN A 144 -1.35 -5.38 -21.29
CA GLN A 144 -0.91 -4.65 -22.46
C GLN A 144 0.29 -5.36 -23.08
#